data_AF-A0A960HN68-F1
#
_entry.id   AF-A0A960HN68-F1
#
_cell.length_a   1.000
_cell.length_b   1.000
_cell.length_c   1.000
_cell.angle_alpha   90.00
_cell.angle_beta   90.00
_cell.angle_gamma   90.00
#
_symmetry.space_group_name_H-M   'P 1'
#
loop_
_entity.id
_entity.type
_entity.pdbx_description
1 polymer ?
#
loop_
_entity_poly.entity_id
_entity_poly.type
_entity_poly.pdbx_seq_one_letter_code
_entity_poly.pdbx_strand_id
1 'polypeptide(L)'
;MSGERVYSVDGAAATPAVPISLAEAGLRERDDLQEWVVAHPEILGENVMILTFEFDRWQTSSGARQLDRFDVLGLDPDGRLVVAELKRDKAPDTVEMQAIKYAALASRFTDEDLVDAHARFLVRDGGAPDPEVALQRIQDHAGDLDPELLQEPRIVLVAGAFPPIVTSTVHWLKRMGIDVTLQAVQAYRVRDGQTVISVSQLYPLPELEDLLISPQRAQESERRTTRKREGSTVVRLVRSGEIADGTPLVLQPTTEVGAEARQAITRWVEEDPTRGRATWRNDRSAPVVWEANGLAARPTAIVRQILEELGIERSVRGPSWWILPDGKTLTDAAGSGPVGTFDRDSLHAILAALPAGRWTSYGDLAGVVGTGGMALG
;
A
#
# COMPACT_ATOMS: atom_id res chain seq x y z
N MET A 1 -18.71 20.53 -6.88
CA MET A 1 -19.17 21.19 -5.64
C MET A 1 -20.49 21.96 -5.84
N SER A 2 -21.39 21.57 -6.74
CA SER A 2 -22.69 22.26 -6.84
C SER A 2 -23.64 21.70 -5.76
N GLY A 3 -23.63 22.28 -4.56
CA GLY A 3 -24.63 21.92 -3.55
C GLY A 3 -24.25 22.27 -2.10
N GLU A 4 -22.98 22.38 -1.79
CA GLU A 4 -22.54 22.71 -0.43
C GLU A 4 -22.87 24.17 -0.09
N ARG A 5 -23.49 24.38 1.08
CA ARG A 5 -23.81 25.71 1.61
C ARG A 5 -23.13 25.89 2.94
N VAL A 6 -22.20 26.83 3.00
CA VAL A 6 -21.45 27.17 4.21
C VAL A 6 -22.04 28.44 4.80
N TYR A 7 -22.23 28.46 6.13
CA TYR A 7 -22.77 29.60 6.86
C TYR A 7 -21.85 29.92 8.06
N SER A 8 -21.65 31.20 8.33
CA SER A 8 -21.10 31.69 9.59
C SER A 8 -22.25 31.90 10.57
N VAL A 9 -22.12 31.35 11.79
CA VAL A 9 -23.18 31.37 12.81
C VAL A 9 -22.75 32.22 14.00
N ASP A 10 -23.62 33.13 14.42
CA ASP A 10 -23.46 34.00 15.60
C ASP A 10 -24.80 34.04 16.36
N GLY A 11 -24.89 33.26 17.45
CA GLY A 11 -26.15 33.02 18.15
C GLY A 11 -27.21 32.41 17.23
N ALA A 12 -28.31 33.13 17.01
CA ALA A 12 -29.40 32.71 16.12
C ALA A 12 -29.24 33.19 14.65
N ALA A 13 -28.25 34.02 14.36
CA ALA A 13 -28.02 34.54 13.02
C ALA A 13 -27.08 33.61 12.23
N ALA A 14 -27.49 33.23 11.02
CA ALA A 14 -26.68 32.49 10.06
C ALA A 14 -26.47 33.33 8.80
N THR A 15 -25.22 33.66 8.50
CA THR A 15 -24.84 34.46 7.33
C THR A 15 -24.18 33.55 6.29
N PRO A 16 -24.65 33.51 5.02
CA PRO A 16 -24.04 32.67 4.00
C PRO A 16 -22.60 33.10 3.74
N ALA A 17 -21.69 32.13 3.69
CA ALA A 17 -20.32 32.36 3.26
C ALA A 17 -20.26 32.51 1.74
N VAL A 18 -19.33 33.32 1.24
CA VAL A 18 -19.15 33.55 -0.20
C VAL A 18 -18.07 32.61 -0.72
N PRO A 19 -18.37 31.71 -1.68
CA PRO A 19 -17.35 30.88 -2.28
C PRO A 19 -16.36 31.73 -3.06
N ILE A 20 -15.07 31.45 -2.87
CA ILE A 20 -13.94 32.09 -3.57
C ILE A 20 -12.95 31.01 -3.98
N SER A 21 -12.18 31.26 -5.04
CA SER A 21 -11.03 30.41 -5.36
C SER A 21 -9.93 30.56 -4.30
N LEU A 22 -9.07 29.55 -4.19
CA LEU A 22 -7.88 29.64 -3.34
C LEU A 22 -6.96 30.79 -3.81
N ALA A 23 -6.89 31.03 -5.12
CA ALA A 23 -6.17 32.19 -5.68
C ALA A 23 -6.72 33.53 -5.18
N GLU A 24 -8.05 33.73 -5.17
CA GLU A 24 -8.70 34.94 -4.65
C GLU A 24 -8.57 35.09 -3.12
N ALA A 25 -8.30 34.00 -2.42
CA ALA A 25 -7.96 34.01 -1.00
C ALA A 25 -6.47 34.33 -0.74
N GLY A 26 -5.65 34.46 -1.79
CA GLY A 26 -4.20 34.66 -1.69
C GLY A 26 -3.41 33.40 -1.33
N LEU A 27 -4.08 32.25 -1.31
CA LEU A 27 -3.49 30.95 -0.95
C LEU A 27 -2.73 30.38 -2.15
N ARG A 28 -1.70 29.58 -1.91
CA ARG A 28 -0.78 29.02 -2.91
C ARG A 28 -0.70 27.51 -2.79
N GLU A 29 -0.32 26.86 -3.89
CA GLU A 29 -0.20 25.40 -3.94
C GLU A 29 0.88 24.89 -2.98
N ARG A 30 2.09 25.46 -3.04
CA ARG A 30 3.23 25.04 -2.23
C ARG A 30 3.20 25.61 -0.82
N ASP A 31 2.98 26.92 -0.71
CA ASP A 31 3.13 27.63 0.56
C ASP A 31 1.94 27.36 1.52
N ASP A 32 0.80 26.88 1.00
CA ASP A 32 -0.42 26.67 1.80
C ASP A 32 -1.00 25.25 1.63
N LEU A 33 -1.44 24.87 0.42
CA LEU A 33 -2.17 23.60 0.23
C LEU A 33 -1.32 22.36 0.59
N GLN A 34 -0.03 22.35 0.22
CA GLN A 34 0.89 21.29 0.63
C GLN A 34 1.06 21.24 2.16
N GLU A 35 1.24 22.38 2.82
CA GLU A 35 1.38 22.43 4.29
C GLU A 35 0.11 21.98 5.01
N TRP A 36 -1.08 22.26 4.45
CA TRP A 36 -2.31 21.70 4.99
C TRP A 36 -2.38 20.19 4.83
N VAL A 37 -1.92 19.63 3.72
CA VAL A 37 -1.86 18.16 3.55
C VAL A 37 -0.86 17.53 4.52
N VAL A 38 0.24 18.21 4.85
CA VAL A 38 1.17 17.75 5.91
C VAL A 38 0.48 17.74 7.27
N ALA A 39 -0.20 18.83 7.61
CA ALA A 39 -0.84 19.00 8.92
C ALA A 39 -2.13 18.18 9.08
N HIS A 40 -2.83 17.95 7.97
CA HIS A 40 -4.12 17.29 7.87
C HIS A 40 -4.13 16.26 6.72
N PRO A 41 -3.41 15.13 6.86
CA PRO A 41 -3.31 14.11 5.82
C PRO A 41 -4.66 13.45 5.45
N GLU A 42 -5.69 13.62 6.28
CA GLU A 42 -7.07 13.21 6.00
C GLU A 42 -7.63 13.80 4.69
N ILE A 43 -7.04 14.91 4.20
CA ILE A 43 -7.29 15.47 2.87
C ILE A 43 -6.95 14.47 1.75
N LEU A 44 -6.12 13.45 2.00
CA LEU A 44 -5.79 12.40 1.03
C LEU A 44 -6.60 11.10 1.24
N GLY A 45 -7.46 11.07 2.25
CA GLY A 45 -8.22 9.90 2.68
C GLY A 45 -7.89 9.49 4.12
N GLU A 46 -8.62 8.50 4.63
CA GLU A 46 -8.55 8.12 6.04
C GLU A 46 -7.16 7.61 6.44
N ASN A 47 -6.65 8.15 7.55
CA ASN A 47 -5.42 7.73 8.22
C ASN A 47 -4.22 7.59 7.28
N VAL A 48 -3.99 8.54 6.37
CA VAL A 48 -2.77 8.54 5.55
C VAL A 48 -1.60 9.08 6.37
N MET A 49 -0.48 8.37 6.37
CA MET A 49 0.82 8.89 6.83
C MET A 49 1.56 9.50 5.65
N ILE A 50 2.01 10.74 5.79
CA ILE A 50 2.90 11.35 4.79
C ILE A 50 4.30 10.76 4.92
N LEU A 51 4.83 10.22 3.83
CA LEU A 51 6.21 9.77 3.74
C LEU A 51 7.13 10.90 3.29
N THR A 52 6.76 11.62 2.22
CA THR A 52 7.56 12.73 1.70
C THR A 52 6.76 13.66 0.80
N PHE A 53 7.32 14.85 0.53
CA PHE A 53 6.82 15.85 -0.40
C PHE A 53 7.90 16.17 -1.43
N GLU A 54 7.47 16.57 -2.64
CA GLU A 54 8.37 17.11 -3.66
C GLU A 54 9.54 16.18 -4.02
N PHE A 55 9.31 14.86 -4.06
CA PHE A 55 10.38 13.88 -4.34
C PHE A 55 10.85 13.95 -5.79
N ASP A 56 12.12 14.31 -5.99
CA ASP A 56 12.75 14.56 -7.30
C ASP A 56 13.95 13.65 -7.60
N ARG A 57 14.19 12.61 -6.79
CA ARG A 57 15.43 11.82 -6.79
C ARG A 57 15.37 10.60 -7.69
N TRP A 58 14.80 10.75 -8.87
CA TRP A 58 14.74 9.66 -9.85
C TRP A 58 16.04 9.54 -10.63
N GLN A 59 16.49 8.31 -10.84
CA GLN A 59 17.64 8.00 -11.68
C GLN A 59 17.27 6.89 -12.66
N THR A 60 17.74 7.02 -13.90
CA THR A 60 17.66 5.94 -14.88
C THR A 60 18.69 4.86 -14.57
N SER A 61 18.58 3.69 -15.21
CA SER A 61 19.60 2.63 -15.15
C SER A 61 20.99 3.08 -15.63
N SER A 62 21.07 4.16 -16.42
CA SER A 62 22.31 4.80 -16.85
C SER A 62 22.85 5.83 -15.85
N GLY A 63 22.21 6.01 -14.69
CA GLY A 63 22.57 7.00 -13.67
C GLY A 63 22.17 8.45 -14.03
N ALA A 64 21.42 8.66 -15.11
CA ALA A 64 20.95 10.00 -15.46
C ALA A 64 19.79 10.40 -14.54
N ARG A 65 19.86 11.60 -13.98
CA ARG A 65 18.76 12.16 -13.17
C ARG A 65 17.54 12.40 -14.04
N GLN A 66 16.39 11.96 -13.55
CA GLN A 66 15.10 12.25 -14.13
C GLN A 66 14.43 13.36 -13.30
N LEU A 67 14.16 14.50 -13.93
CA LEU A 67 13.68 15.73 -13.30
C LEU A 67 12.20 15.70 -12.91
N ASP A 68 11.58 14.53 -12.92
CA ASP A 68 10.19 14.36 -12.52
C ASP A 68 10.05 14.52 -11.02
N ARG A 69 8.94 15.11 -10.57
CA ARG A 69 8.68 15.32 -9.17
C ARG A 69 7.19 15.20 -8.90
N PHE A 70 6.82 14.28 -8.02
CA PHE A 70 5.45 14.20 -7.52
C PHE A 70 5.29 15.11 -6.31
N ASP A 71 4.07 15.62 -6.09
CA ASP A 71 3.80 16.54 -4.99
C ASP A 71 3.85 15.83 -3.64
N VAL A 72 3.13 14.72 -3.48
CA VAL A 72 3.03 14.00 -2.21
C VAL A 72 3.11 12.49 -2.39
N LEU A 73 3.88 11.83 -1.51
CA LEU A 73 3.80 10.39 -1.28
C LEU A 73 3.41 10.14 0.17
N GLY A 74 2.34 9.38 0.34
CA GLY A 74 1.89 8.86 1.61
C GLY A 74 1.82 7.34 1.62
N LEU A 75 1.44 6.81 2.76
CA LEU A 75 1.21 5.42 3.05
C LEU A 75 -0.11 5.33 3.82
N ASP A 76 -0.99 4.42 3.44
CA ASP A 76 -2.19 4.16 4.24
C ASP A 76 -1.93 3.08 5.31
N PRO A 77 -2.84 2.86 6.27
CA PRO A 77 -2.63 1.94 7.39
C PRO A 77 -2.50 0.47 6.97
N ASP A 78 -2.88 0.18 5.74
CA ASP A 78 -2.82 -1.14 5.14
C ASP A 78 -1.45 -1.35 4.44
N GLY A 79 -0.59 -0.34 4.36
CA GLY A 79 0.74 -0.42 3.75
C GLY A 79 0.75 -0.15 2.25
N ARG A 80 -0.32 0.45 1.72
CA ARG A 80 -0.42 0.82 0.31
C ARG A 80 0.04 2.25 0.09
N LEU A 81 0.84 2.45 -0.95
CA LEU A 81 1.32 3.77 -1.32
C LEU A 81 0.17 4.68 -1.80
N VAL A 82 0.21 5.94 -1.38
CA VAL A 82 -0.73 7.00 -1.75
C VAL A 82 0.06 8.07 -2.50
N VAL A 83 -0.13 8.17 -3.82
CA VAL A 83 0.47 9.22 -4.63
C VAL A 83 -0.57 10.31 -4.83
N ALA A 84 -0.26 11.54 -4.41
CA ALA A 84 -1.17 12.66 -4.59
C ALA A 84 -0.56 13.80 -5.42
N GLU A 85 -1.38 14.33 -6.32
CA GLU A 85 -1.11 15.54 -7.09
C GLU A 85 -2.05 16.64 -6.61
N LEU A 86 -1.48 17.79 -6.26
CA LEU A 86 -2.22 18.91 -5.70
C LEU A 86 -2.28 20.03 -6.74
N LYS A 87 -3.47 20.60 -6.92
CA LYS A 87 -3.68 21.77 -7.77
C LYS A 87 -4.48 22.80 -7.02
N ARG A 88 -3.95 24.02 -6.89
CA ARG A 88 -4.67 25.06 -6.14
C ARG A 88 -6.04 25.40 -6.75
N ASP A 89 -6.10 25.49 -8.08
CA ASP A 89 -7.27 25.96 -8.82
C ASP A 89 -7.90 24.80 -9.63
N LYS A 90 -8.50 25.11 -10.78
CA LYS A 90 -8.99 24.09 -11.71
C LYS A 90 -7.81 23.24 -12.20
N ALA A 91 -7.93 21.92 -12.07
CA ALA A 91 -6.93 20.99 -12.57
C ALA A 91 -6.82 21.07 -14.11
N PRO A 92 -5.60 20.93 -14.68
CA PRO A 92 -5.42 20.73 -16.11
C PRO A 92 -6.14 19.48 -16.61
N ASP A 93 -6.53 19.47 -17.88
CA ASP A 93 -7.19 18.34 -18.55
C ASP A 93 -6.31 17.08 -18.67
N THR A 94 -5.05 17.13 -18.23
CA THR A 94 -4.06 16.04 -18.27
C THR A 94 -3.51 15.67 -16.90
N VAL A 95 -4.08 16.21 -15.81
CA VAL A 95 -3.56 16.01 -14.44
C VAL A 95 -3.47 14.53 -14.06
N GLU A 96 -4.41 13.72 -14.54
CA GLU A 96 -4.48 12.29 -14.30
C GLU A 96 -3.34 11.54 -14.98
N MET A 97 -2.86 11.99 -16.14
CA MET A 97 -1.70 11.38 -16.81
C MET A 97 -0.41 11.61 -16.01
N GLN A 98 -0.25 12.80 -15.43
CA GLN A 98 0.88 13.11 -14.56
C GLN A 98 0.84 12.23 -13.30
N ALA A 99 -0.32 12.10 -12.67
CA ALA A 99 -0.46 11.25 -11.48
C ALA A 99 -0.25 9.75 -11.78
N ILE A 100 -0.68 9.25 -12.94
CA ILE A 100 -0.38 7.87 -13.38
C ILE A 100 1.13 7.66 -13.56
N LYS A 101 1.82 8.63 -14.19
CA LYS A 101 3.27 8.57 -14.35
C LYS A 101 3.95 8.45 -12.98
N TYR A 102 3.51 9.24 -12.00
CA TYR A 102 4.08 9.20 -10.65
C TYR A 102 3.73 7.93 -9.88
N ALA A 103 2.51 7.42 -10.02
CA ALA A 103 2.14 6.11 -9.50
C ALA A 103 3.03 4.99 -10.08
N ALA A 104 3.32 5.04 -11.38
CA ALA A 104 4.20 4.05 -12.02
C ALA A 104 5.67 4.16 -11.58
N LEU A 105 6.13 5.35 -11.19
CA LEU A 105 7.47 5.52 -10.61
C LEU A 105 7.47 5.05 -9.15
N ALA A 106 6.45 5.44 -8.37
CA ALA A 106 6.33 5.07 -6.97
C ALA A 106 6.15 3.57 -6.74
N SER A 107 5.55 2.84 -7.70
CA SER A 107 5.43 1.38 -7.63
C SER A 107 6.77 0.63 -7.66
N ARG A 108 7.88 1.34 -7.89
CA ARG A 108 9.24 0.78 -7.84
C ARG A 108 9.93 0.97 -6.49
N PHE A 109 9.33 1.71 -5.56
CA PHE A 109 9.93 1.91 -4.24
C PHE A 109 10.05 0.60 -3.48
N THR A 110 11.21 0.40 -2.86
CA THR A 110 11.40 -0.63 -1.83
C THR A 110 11.16 -0.05 -0.44
N ASP A 111 11.04 -0.91 0.57
CA ASP A 111 10.98 -0.49 1.97
C ASP A 111 12.13 0.46 2.34
N GLU A 112 13.35 0.15 1.88
CA GLU A 112 14.54 0.94 2.16
C GLU A 112 14.44 2.34 1.55
N ASP A 113 13.90 2.46 0.34
CA ASP A 113 13.66 3.77 -0.29
C ASP A 113 12.62 4.60 0.49
N LEU A 114 11.55 3.96 0.99
CA LEU A 114 10.51 4.64 1.76
C LEU A 114 11.04 5.14 3.10
N VAL A 115 11.87 4.33 3.77
CA VAL A 115 12.55 4.71 5.01
C VAL A 115 13.48 5.90 4.77
N ASP A 116 14.30 5.86 3.71
CA ASP A 116 15.22 6.96 3.36
C ASP A 116 14.46 8.25 2.99
N ALA A 117 13.38 8.13 2.22
CA ALA A 117 12.52 9.26 1.87
C ALA A 117 11.89 9.88 3.13
N HIS A 118 11.37 9.04 4.04
CA HIS A 118 10.72 9.51 5.25
C HIS A 118 11.71 10.08 6.28
N ALA A 119 12.87 9.45 6.48
CA ALA A 119 13.91 9.94 7.37
C ALA A 119 14.35 11.37 7.00
N ARG A 120 14.40 11.70 5.71
CA ARG A 120 14.70 13.06 5.24
C ARG A 120 13.54 14.02 5.48
N PHE A 121 12.32 13.56 5.24
CA PHE A 121 11.12 14.37 5.47
C PHE A 121 10.97 14.79 6.93
N LEU A 122 11.32 13.91 7.88
CA LEU A 122 11.27 14.19 9.32
C LEU A 122 12.20 15.32 9.78
N VAL A 123 13.18 15.71 8.95
CA VAL A 123 14.29 16.57 9.34
C VAL A 123 14.23 17.94 8.65
N ARG A 124 13.01 18.39 8.30
CA ARG A 124 12.70 19.65 7.60
C ARG A 124 13.46 20.90 8.14
N ASP A 125 13.93 20.91 9.40
CA ASP A 125 14.62 22.04 10.05
C ASP A 125 16.10 21.81 10.48
N GLY A 126 16.85 20.91 9.82
CA GLY A 126 18.33 20.94 9.89
C GLY A 126 19.02 20.00 10.89
N GLY A 127 18.52 18.77 11.02
CA GLY A 127 19.23 17.65 11.65
C GLY A 127 19.85 16.67 10.64
N ALA A 128 20.27 15.49 11.12
CA ALA A 128 20.59 14.35 10.27
C ALA A 128 19.37 13.42 10.16
N PRO A 129 19.05 12.88 8.96
CA PRO A 129 18.06 11.82 8.81
C PRO A 129 18.37 10.64 9.72
N ASP A 130 17.35 10.14 10.42
CA ASP A 130 17.44 8.94 11.25
C ASP A 130 16.57 7.82 10.64
N PRO A 131 17.18 6.86 9.92
CA PRO A 131 16.47 5.75 9.31
C PRO A 131 15.74 4.86 10.33
N GLU A 132 16.24 4.72 11.56
CA GLU A 132 15.60 3.86 12.57
C GLU A 132 14.29 4.49 13.04
N VAL A 133 14.28 5.80 13.30
CA VAL A 133 13.05 6.53 13.67
C VAL A 133 12.04 6.49 12.52
N ALA A 134 12.49 6.66 11.28
CA ALA A 134 11.60 6.62 10.12
C ALA A 134 10.99 5.23 9.91
N LEU A 135 11.81 4.19 9.99
CA LEU A 135 11.36 2.80 9.94
C LEU A 135 10.33 2.55 11.02
N GLN A 136 10.60 2.90 12.27
CA GLN A 136 9.66 2.70 13.39
C GLN A 136 8.30 3.37 13.13
N ARG A 137 8.27 4.60 12.60
CA ARG A 137 7.00 5.29 12.31
C ARG A 137 6.20 4.63 11.19
N ILE A 138 6.86 4.25 10.09
CA ILE A 138 6.23 3.50 8.99
C ILE A 138 5.64 2.20 9.53
N GLN A 139 6.44 1.54 10.36
CA GLN A 139 6.11 0.29 10.99
C GLN A 139 4.90 0.41 11.93
N ASP A 140 4.87 1.42 12.81
CA ASP A 140 3.75 1.68 13.72
C ASP A 140 2.46 2.00 12.97
N HIS A 141 2.59 2.62 11.79
CA HIS A 141 1.47 2.99 10.96
C HIS A 141 0.86 1.82 10.18
N ALA A 142 1.68 1.06 9.47
CA ALA A 142 1.23 0.12 8.43
C ALA A 142 1.61 -1.35 8.69
N GLY A 143 2.35 -1.66 9.75
CA GLY A 143 2.87 -3.02 9.96
C GLY A 143 3.98 -3.38 8.97
N ASP A 144 4.14 -4.67 8.68
CA ASP A 144 5.08 -5.12 7.65
C ASP A 144 4.58 -4.72 6.27
N LEU A 145 5.45 -4.10 5.48
CA LEU A 145 5.12 -3.72 4.11
C LEU A 145 5.10 -4.96 3.23
N ASP A 146 4.08 -5.05 2.39
CA ASP A 146 3.97 -6.10 1.38
C ASP A 146 4.53 -5.56 0.05
N PRO A 147 5.61 -6.16 -0.51
CA PRO A 147 6.20 -5.71 -1.77
C PRO A 147 5.22 -5.72 -2.95
N GLU A 148 4.19 -6.57 -2.95
CA GLU A 148 3.15 -6.54 -4.00
C GLU A 148 2.21 -5.35 -3.82
N LEU A 149 1.88 -4.99 -2.58
CA LEU A 149 0.98 -3.87 -2.29
C LEU A 149 1.66 -2.51 -2.58
N LEU A 150 2.97 -2.42 -2.36
CA LEU A 150 3.78 -1.25 -2.76
C LEU A 150 3.74 -1.01 -4.27
N GLN A 151 3.60 -2.07 -5.08
CA GLN A 151 3.52 -1.99 -6.53
C GLN A 151 2.16 -1.50 -7.05
N GLU A 152 1.15 -1.38 -6.18
CA GLU A 152 -0.20 -0.96 -6.55
C GLU A 152 -0.60 0.38 -5.90
N PRO A 153 0.13 1.48 -6.07
CA PRO A 153 -0.22 2.76 -5.45
C PRO A 153 -1.65 3.21 -5.81
N ARG A 154 -2.33 3.81 -4.83
CA ARG A 154 -3.56 4.56 -5.07
C ARG A 154 -3.21 6.00 -5.43
N ILE A 155 -4.01 6.59 -6.31
CA ILE A 155 -3.84 7.95 -6.79
C ILE A 155 -4.91 8.85 -6.15
N VAL A 156 -4.50 10.00 -5.64
CA VAL A 156 -5.40 11.04 -5.15
C VAL A 156 -5.13 12.34 -5.89
N LEU A 157 -6.13 12.88 -6.56
CA LEU A 157 -6.05 14.18 -7.19
C LEU A 157 -6.80 15.19 -6.32
N VAL A 158 -6.11 16.25 -5.89
CA VAL A 158 -6.71 17.31 -5.07
C VAL A 158 -6.74 18.59 -5.88
N ALA A 159 -7.92 19.14 -6.17
CA ALA A 159 -8.03 20.36 -6.96
C ALA A 159 -9.24 21.22 -6.60
N GLY A 160 -9.24 22.49 -7.00
CA GLY A 160 -10.42 23.36 -6.85
C GLY A 160 -11.61 22.91 -7.70
N ALA A 161 -11.32 22.41 -8.90
CA ALA A 161 -12.32 21.85 -9.80
C ALA A 161 -11.67 20.88 -10.80
N PHE A 162 -12.46 19.91 -11.28
CA PHE A 162 -12.03 18.96 -12.30
C PHE A 162 -12.83 19.17 -13.59
N PRO A 163 -12.17 19.27 -14.76
CA PRO A 163 -12.83 19.18 -16.06
C PRO A 163 -13.61 17.85 -16.21
N PRO A 164 -14.75 17.83 -16.92
CA PRO A 164 -15.50 16.60 -17.16
C PRO A 164 -14.68 15.48 -17.84
N ILE A 165 -13.69 15.85 -18.65
CA ILE A 165 -12.79 14.89 -19.30
C ILE A 165 -11.94 14.14 -18.26
N VAL A 166 -11.41 14.84 -17.26
CA VAL A 166 -10.63 14.24 -16.15
C VAL A 166 -11.50 13.25 -15.39
N THR A 167 -12.72 13.64 -15.00
CA THR A 167 -13.66 12.75 -14.30
C THR A 167 -14.02 11.52 -15.14
N SER A 168 -14.24 11.70 -16.44
CA SER A 168 -14.55 10.59 -17.36
C SER A 168 -13.40 9.60 -17.49
N THR A 169 -12.17 10.10 -17.62
CA THR A 169 -10.95 9.29 -17.67
C THR A 169 -10.74 8.54 -16.36
N VAL A 170 -10.85 9.24 -15.22
CA VAL A 170 -10.73 8.64 -13.88
C VAL A 170 -11.78 7.56 -13.63
N HIS A 171 -13.01 7.77 -14.09
CA HIS A 171 -14.04 6.74 -14.01
C HIS A 171 -13.67 5.47 -14.80
N TRP A 172 -13.16 5.62 -16.02
CA TRP A 172 -12.68 4.49 -16.82
C TRP A 172 -11.49 3.78 -16.15
N LEU A 173 -10.51 4.53 -15.64
CA LEU A 173 -9.34 3.97 -14.92
C LEU A 173 -9.77 3.13 -13.71
N LYS A 174 -10.72 3.63 -12.91
CA LYS A 174 -11.30 2.89 -11.77
C LYS A 174 -11.90 1.55 -12.20
N ARG A 175 -12.62 1.51 -13.33
CA ARG A 175 -13.17 0.27 -13.90
C ARG A 175 -12.10 -0.71 -14.38
N MET A 176 -10.93 -0.21 -14.78
CA MET A 176 -9.77 -1.04 -15.11
C MET A 176 -8.97 -1.47 -13.87
N GLY A 177 -9.45 -1.14 -12.67
CA GLY A 177 -8.82 -1.49 -11.40
C GLY A 177 -7.78 -0.48 -10.94
N ILE A 178 -7.57 0.64 -11.62
CA ILE A 178 -6.63 1.68 -11.14
C ILE A 178 -7.35 2.54 -10.10
N ASP A 179 -6.81 2.58 -8.89
CA ASP A 179 -7.46 3.29 -7.79
C ASP A 179 -7.18 4.78 -7.87
N VAL A 180 -8.17 5.56 -8.31
CA VAL A 180 -8.07 7.02 -8.39
C VAL A 180 -9.22 7.67 -7.64
N THR A 181 -8.89 8.63 -6.79
CA THR A 181 -9.84 9.45 -6.02
C THR A 181 -9.69 10.91 -6.42
N LEU A 182 -10.82 11.61 -6.59
CA LEU A 182 -10.87 13.05 -6.82
C LEU A 182 -11.35 13.74 -5.56
N GLN A 183 -10.54 14.63 -5.00
CA GLN A 183 -10.85 15.49 -3.87
C GLN A 183 -10.97 16.94 -4.34
N ALA A 184 -12.11 17.57 -4.07
CA ALA A 184 -12.39 18.95 -4.42
C ALA A 184 -12.14 19.86 -3.20
N VAL A 185 -11.31 20.89 -3.37
CA VAL A 185 -11.04 21.90 -2.34
C VAL A 185 -11.75 23.21 -2.69
N GLN A 186 -12.54 23.76 -1.79
CA GLN A 186 -13.25 25.02 -2.00
C GLN A 186 -13.01 25.96 -0.83
N ALA A 187 -12.55 27.18 -1.13
CA ALA A 187 -12.42 28.24 -0.14
C ALA A 187 -13.71 29.08 -0.05
N TYR A 188 -13.96 29.61 1.13
CA TYR A 188 -15.09 30.46 1.45
C TYR A 188 -14.62 31.66 2.26
N ARG A 189 -15.15 32.83 1.94
CA ARG A 189 -15.03 34.02 2.79
C ARG A 189 -16.23 34.08 3.72
N VAL A 190 -15.98 34.00 5.02
CA VAL A 190 -17.01 34.08 6.06
C VAL A 190 -17.13 35.52 6.59
N ARG A 191 -18.06 35.73 7.53
CA ARG A 191 -18.19 37.00 8.26
C ARG A 191 -16.84 37.36 8.90
N ASP A 192 -16.54 38.65 8.98
CA ASP A 192 -15.27 39.21 9.49
C ASP A 192 -14.03 38.96 8.62
N GLY A 193 -14.21 38.48 7.39
CA GLY A 193 -13.15 38.37 6.38
C GLY A 193 -12.23 37.17 6.55
N GLN A 194 -12.50 36.28 7.52
CA GLN A 194 -11.80 35.02 7.66
C GLN A 194 -12.04 34.12 6.45
N THR A 195 -11.05 33.29 6.14
CA THR A 195 -11.13 32.28 5.08
C THR A 195 -11.27 30.91 5.70
N VAL A 196 -12.22 30.12 5.20
CA VAL A 196 -12.40 28.71 5.55
C VAL A 196 -12.28 27.88 4.29
N ILE A 197 -11.69 26.69 4.39
CA ILE A 197 -11.64 25.72 3.30
C ILE A 197 -12.53 24.51 3.62
N SER A 198 -13.12 23.95 2.59
CA SER A 198 -13.76 22.64 2.61
C SER A 198 -12.99 21.71 1.68
N VAL A 199 -12.95 20.43 2.03
CA VAL A 199 -12.44 19.37 1.18
C VAL A 199 -13.52 18.29 1.12
N SER A 200 -13.87 17.85 -0.08
CA SER A 200 -14.84 16.78 -0.25
C SER A 200 -14.46 15.83 -1.38
N GLN A 201 -14.83 14.57 -1.24
CA GLN A 201 -14.64 13.58 -2.29
C GLN A 201 -15.65 13.80 -3.43
N LEU A 202 -15.14 14.11 -4.62
CA LEU A 202 -15.93 14.23 -5.84
C LEU A 202 -16.13 12.87 -6.54
N TYR A 203 -15.13 11.99 -6.47
CA TYR A 203 -15.15 10.65 -7.07
C TYR A 203 -14.21 9.69 -6.32
N PRO A 204 -14.55 8.40 -6.16
CA PRO A 204 -15.87 7.81 -6.45
C PRO A 204 -16.94 8.43 -5.55
N LEU A 205 -18.19 8.44 -5.99
CA LEU A 205 -19.28 8.76 -5.09
C LEU A 205 -19.46 7.56 -4.14
N PRO A 206 -19.73 7.77 -2.84
CA PRO A 206 -20.12 6.69 -1.95
C PRO A 206 -21.28 5.91 -2.58
N GLU A 207 -21.15 4.58 -2.68
CA GLU A 207 -22.24 3.73 -3.15
C GLU A 207 -23.38 3.78 -2.11
N LEU A 208 -24.63 3.69 -2.56
CA LEU A 208 -25.78 3.83 -1.65
C LEU A 208 -25.76 2.71 -0.60
N GLU A 209 -25.28 1.55 -0.99
CA GLU A 209 -25.09 0.35 -0.19
C GLU A 209 -24.13 0.58 0.99
N ASP A 210 -23.10 1.42 0.82
CA ASP A 210 -22.17 1.80 1.90
C ASP A 210 -22.83 2.74 2.92
N LEU A 211 -23.86 3.48 2.51
CA LEU A 211 -24.62 4.40 3.35
C LEU A 211 -25.80 3.72 4.07
N LEU A 212 -26.23 2.56 3.57
CA LEU A 212 -27.38 1.82 4.10
C LEU A 212 -26.94 0.75 5.12
N ILE A 213 -27.46 0.87 6.34
CA ILE A 213 -27.25 -0.14 7.38
C ILE A 213 -28.05 -1.39 7.03
N SER A 214 -27.37 -2.45 6.58
CA SER A 214 -27.98 -3.74 6.27
C SER A 214 -27.90 -4.71 7.46
N PRO A 215 -28.97 -5.47 7.77
CA PRO A 215 -28.89 -6.59 8.72
C PRO A 215 -27.87 -7.64 8.25
N GLN A 216 -27.15 -8.25 9.20
CA GLN A 216 -25.99 -9.15 9.01
C GLN A 216 -26.17 -10.35 8.05
N ARG A 217 -27.36 -10.61 7.50
CA ARG A 217 -27.68 -11.79 6.68
C ARG A 217 -27.62 -11.58 5.16
N ALA A 218 -27.47 -10.34 4.67
CA ALA A 218 -27.51 -10.06 3.23
C ALA A 218 -26.12 -10.05 2.54
N GLN A 219 -25.02 -10.35 3.24
CA GLN A 219 -23.67 -10.12 2.72
C GLN A 219 -23.09 -11.24 1.83
N GLU A 220 -23.81 -12.32 1.57
CA GLU A 220 -23.21 -13.51 0.92
C GLU A 220 -23.31 -13.50 -0.62
N SER A 221 -24.20 -12.71 -1.23
CA SER A 221 -24.46 -12.79 -2.68
C SER A 221 -23.74 -11.79 -3.59
N GLU A 222 -23.04 -10.77 -3.06
CA GLU A 222 -22.50 -9.67 -3.89
C GLU A 222 -20.98 -9.43 -3.79
N ARG A 223 -20.21 -10.37 -3.23
CA ARG A 223 -18.73 -10.24 -3.14
C ARG A 223 -17.98 -10.36 -4.47
N ARG A 224 -18.63 -10.24 -5.63
CA ARG A 224 -18.06 -10.68 -6.93
C ARG A 224 -17.53 -9.59 -7.87
N THR A 225 -17.55 -8.30 -7.52
CA THR A 225 -17.06 -7.25 -8.46
C THR A 225 -16.13 -6.17 -7.91
N THR A 226 -15.71 -6.23 -6.65
CA THR A 226 -14.60 -5.41 -6.16
C THR A 226 -13.71 -6.27 -5.26
N ARG A 227 -12.56 -6.72 -5.78
CA ARG A 227 -11.47 -7.18 -4.91
C ARG A 227 -11.10 -5.97 -4.04
N LYS A 228 -11.65 -5.91 -2.83
CA LYS A 228 -11.21 -4.97 -1.80
C LYS A 228 -9.73 -5.28 -1.61
N ARG A 229 -8.87 -4.40 -2.10
CA ARG A 229 -7.42 -4.58 -2.03
C ARG A 229 -7.05 -4.70 -0.57
N GLU A 230 -6.46 -5.84 -0.24
CA GLU A 230 -6.33 -6.29 1.11
C GLU A 230 -5.04 -5.70 1.71
N GLY A 231 -5.09 -5.19 2.94
CA GLY A 231 -3.93 -4.59 3.58
C GLY A 231 -2.84 -5.58 3.99
N SER A 232 -1.82 -5.08 4.68
CA SER A 232 -0.70 -5.86 5.20
C SER A 232 -1.16 -7.13 5.91
N THR A 233 -0.53 -8.26 5.60
CA THR A 233 -0.84 -9.58 6.17
C THR A 233 -0.93 -9.55 7.69
N VAL A 234 0.02 -8.90 8.37
CA VAL A 234 0.03 -8.80 9.84
C VAL A 234 -1.16 -8.00 10.35
N VAL A 235 -1.43 -6.84 9.75
CA VAL A 235 -2.56 -5.98 10.15
C VAL A 235 -3.88 -6.73 10.02
N ARG A 236 -4.04 -7.49 8.93
CA ARG A 236 -5.23 -8.31 8.69
C ARG A 236 -5.40 -9.42 9.71
N LEU A 237 -4.35 -10.18 10.00
CA LEU A 237 -4.38 -11.27 10.98
C LEU A 237 -4.69 -10.78 12.39
N VAL A 238 -4.02 -9.71 12.83
CA VAL A 238 -4.26 -9.12 14.15
C VAL A 238 -5.68 -8.53 14.23
N ARG A 239 -6.18 -7.95 13.14
CA ARG A 239 -7.56 -7.43 13.07
C ARG A 239 -8.61 -8.54 13.07
N SER A 240 -8.36 -9.65 12.37
CA SER A 240 -9.30 -10.78 12.33
C SER A 240 -9.34 -11.53 13.66
N GLY A 241 -8.21 -11.59 14.38
CA GLY A 241 -8.11 -12.30 15.66
C GLY A 241 -8.26 -13.81 15.51
N GLU A 242 -8.05 -14.35 14.30
CA GLU A 242 -8.27 -15.77 13.98
C GLU A 242 -7.15 -16.68 14.52
N ILE A 243 -5.95 -16.14 14.73
CA ILE A 243 -4.81 -16.88 15.30
C ILE A 243 -4.73 -16.56 16.80
N ALA A 244 -4.83 -17.57 17.65
CA ALA A 244 -4.72 -17.39 19.09
C ALA A 244 -3.28 -17.08 19.53
N ASP A 245 -3.12 -16.26 20.58
CA ASP A 245 -1.82 -16.02 21.21
C ASP A 245 -1.18 -17.33 21.69
N GLY A 246 0.13 -17.47 21.46
CA GLY A 246 0.89 -18.68 21.76
C GLY A 246 0.81 -19.78 20.68
N THR A 247 0.10 -19.55 19.57
CA THR A 247 0.09 -20.51 18.45
C THR A 247 1.52 -20.71 17.92
N PRO A 248 2.02 -21.95 17.83
CA PRO A 248 3.38 -22.20 17.36
C PRO A 248 3.49 -21.98 15.85
N LEU A 249 4.62 -21.41 15.43
CA LEU A 249 4.99 -21.14 14.06
C LEU A 249 6.28 -21.85 13.71
N VAL A 250 6.36 -22.39 12.50
CA VAL A 250 7.57 -23.03 11.97
C VAL A 250 8.09 -22.23 10.79
N LEU A 251 9.40 -21.94 10.80
CA LEU A 251 10.07 -21.27 9.70
C LEU A 251 10.19 -22.21 8.50
N GLN A 252 9.72 -21.78 7.34
CA GLN A 252 9.87 -22.49 6.08
C GLN A 252 10.32 -21.51 4.97
N PRO A 253 11.57 -21.63 4.48
CA PRO A 253 12.07 -20.79 3.39
C PRO A 253 11.25 -20.92 2.11
N THR A 254 10.87 -19.79 1.50
CA THR A 254 10.01 -19.76 0.31
C THR A 254 10.81 -19.78 -0.99
N THR A 255 10.10 -19.76 -2.13
CA THR A 255 10.71 -19.62 -3.46
C THR A 255 11.26 -18.23 -3.75
N GLU A 256 11.09 -17.26 -2.85
CA GLU A 256 11.61 -15.89 -2.98
C GLU A 256 13.15 -15.83 -2.95
N VAL A 257 13.78 -16.87 -2.38
CA VAL A 257 15.24 -17.09 -2.40
C VAL A 257 15.60 -18.30 -3.26
N GLY A 258 16.85 -18.37 -3.73
CA GLY A 258 17.34 -19.47 -4.56
C GLY A 258 17.34 -20.83 -3.84
N ALA A 259 17.44 -21.93 -4.61
CA ALA A 259 17.48 -23.28 -4.03
C ALA A 259 18.68 -23.50 -3.09
N GLU A 260 19.83 -22.95 -3.43
CA GLU A 260 21.05 -22.98 -2.60
C GLU A 260 20.85 -22.22 -1.28
N ALA A 261 20.27 -21.01 -1.36
CA ALA A 261 19.91 -20.21 -0.19
C ALA A 261 18.95 -20.96 0.75
N ARG A 262 17.89 -21.60 0.19
CA ARG A 262 16.99 -22.44 1.00
C ARG A 262 17.73 -23.57 1.72
N GLN A 263 18.64 -24.26 1.04
CA GLN A 263 19.44 -25.33 1.65
C GLN A 263 20.40 -24.81 2.72
N ALA A 264 20.97 -23.61 2.53
CA ALA A 264 21.79 -22.95 3.54
C ALA A 264 20.96 -22.65 4.81
N ILE A 265 19.76 -22.10 4.65
CA ILE A 265 18.85 -21.81 5.76
C ILE A 265 18.43 -23.11 6.48
N THR A 266 18.10 -24.18 5.75
CA THR A 266 17.77 -25.48 6.36
C THR A 266 18.91 -26.00 7.23
N ARG A 267 20.15 -26.00 6.73
CA ARG A 267 21.33 -26.43 7.51
C ARG A 267 21.55 -25.55 8.74
N TRP A 268 21.37 -24.24 8.58
CA TRP A 268 21.50 -23.28 9.68
C TRP A 268 20.45 -23.50 10.79
N VAL A 269 19.24 -23.93 10.44
CA VAL A 269 18.20 -24.34 11.41
C VAL A 269 18.48 -25.72 12.02
N GLU A 270 19.07 -26.65 11.28
CA GLU A 270 19.46 -27.97 11.81
C GLU A 270 20.52 -27.89 12.90
N GLU A 271 21.42 -26.91 12.82
CA GLU A 271 22.43 -26.64 13.86
C GLU A 271 21.82 -26.21 15.21
N ASP A 272 20.72 -25.46 15.16
CA ASP A 272 19.97 -25.02 16.34
C ASP A 272 18.46 -24.95 16.01
N PRO A 273 17.68 -25.96 16.41
CA PRO A 273 16.26 -26.04 16.09
C PRO A 273 15.42 -24.86 16.61
N THR A 274 15.90 -24.10 17.60
CA THR A 274 15.20 -22.92 18.10
C THR A 274 15.14 -21.80 17.05
N ARG A 275 16.09 -21.76 16.11
CA ARG A 275 16.11 -20.82 14.97
C ARG A 275 14.91 -20.99 14.03
N GLY A 276 14.36 -22.20 13.95
CA GLY A 276 13.22 -22.50 13.09
C GLY A 276 11.85 -22.35 13.75
N ARG A 277 11.77 -21.88 15.01
CA ARG A 277 10.54 -21.88 15.80
C ARG A 277 10.20 -20.50 16.34
N ALA A 278 8.91 -20.20 16.36
CA ALA A 278 8.39 -18.99 16.98
C ALA A 278 6.97 -19.20 17.51
N THR A 279 6.44 -18.19 18.22
CA THR A 279 5.04 -18.18 18.66
C THR A 279 4.34 -16.90 18.21
N TRP A 280 3.08 -17.02 17.82
CA TRP A 280 2.24 -15.89 17.45
C TRP A 280 1.74 -15.12 18.67
N ARG A 281 1.62 -13.81 18.52
CA ARG A 281 0.98 -12.88 19.44
C ARG A 281 0.17 -11.87 18.62
N ASN A 282 -1.05 -11.53 19.04
CA ASN A 282 -1.89 -10.53 18.40
C ASN A 282 -1.42 -9.10 18.74
N ASP A 283 -0.23 -8.76 18.26
CA ASP A 283 0.40 -7.45 18.40
C ASP A 283 0.75 -6.93 17.00
N ARG A 284 0.27 -5.73 16.64
CA ARG A 284 0.48 -5.17 15.28
C ARG A 284 1.95 -4.84 14.99
N SER A 285 2.74 -4.62 16.03
CA SER A 285 4.12 -4.14 15.92
C SER A 285 5.15 -5.25 16.07
N ALA A 286 4.85 -6.27 16.87
CA ALA A 286 5.74 -7.39 17.15
C ALA A 286 4.95 -8.70 17.34
N PRO A 287 4.33 -9.24 16.27
CA PRO A 287 3.42 -10.38 16.37
C PRO A 287 4.10 -11.74 16.52
N VAL A 288 5.43 -11.84 16.37
CA VAL A 288 6.15 -13.12 16.39
C VAL A 288 7.23 -13.09 17.47
N VAL A 289 7.15 -14.00 18.44
CA VAL A 289 8.20 -14.21 19.44
C VAL A 289 9.12 -15.32 18.96
N TRP A 290 10.35 -14.98 18.58
CA TRP A 290 11.31 -15.92 18.01
C TRP A 290 12.01 -16.73 19.10
N GLU A 291 12.00 -18.07 19.01
CA GLU A 291 12.52 -18.93 20.09
C GLU A 291 14.05 -18.82 20.26
N ALA A 292 14.79 -18.51 19.19
CA ALA A 292 16.25 -18.40 19.23
C ALA A 292 16.79 -17.30 20.16
N ASN A 293 16.08 -16.18 20.29
CA ASN A 293 16.49 -15.05 21.13
C ASN A 293 15.44 -14.64 22.17
N GLY A 294 14.23 -15.21 22.11
CA GLY A 294 13.10 -14.90 22.98
C GLY A 294 12.49 -13.51 22.76
N LEU A 295 12.90 -12.80 21.72
CA LEU A 295 12.43 -11.44 21.42
C LEU A 295 11.20 -11.47 20.51
N ALA A 296 10.27 -10.57 20.80
CA ALA A 296 9.15 -10.30 19.91
C ALA A 296 9.59 -9.36 18.79
N ALA A 297 9.31 -9.74 17.55
CA ALA A 297 9.64 -8.96 16.36
C ALA A 297 8.61 -9.23 15.26
N ARG A 298 8.82 -8.57 14.12
CA ARG A 298 8.00 -8.75 12.94
C ARG A 298 8.49 -9.94 12.10
N PRO A 299 7.60 -10.65 11.40
CA PRO A 299 7.97 -11.71 10.47
C PRO A 299 9.07 -11.29 9.50
N THR A 300 8.93 -10.12 8.85
CA THR A 300 9.92 -9.65 7.89
C THR A 300 11.25 -9.27 8.54
N ALA A 301 11.23 -8.70 9.75
CA ALA A 301 12.44 -8.37 10.49
C ALA A 301 13.25 -9.63 10.86
N ILE A 302 12.59 -10.68 11.34
CA ILE A 302 13.26 -11.95 11.68
C ILE A 302 13.85 -12.58 10.42
N VAL A 303 13.10 -12.64 9.31
CA VAL A 303 13.61 -13.22 8.07
C VAL A 303 14.78 -12.42 7.51
N ARG A 304 14.72 -11.07 7.54
CA ARG A 304 15.86 -10.21 7.15
C ARG A 304 17.11 -10.52 7.97
N GLN A 305 16.98 -10.61 9.29
CA GLN A 305 18.10 -10.96 10.17
C GLN A 305 18.74 -12.31 9.77
N ILE A 306 17.91 -13.34 9.51
CA ILE A 306 18.38 -14.66 9.07
C ILE A 306 19.14 -14.56 7.74
N LEU A 307 18.61 -13.80 6.78
CA LEU A 307 19.23 -13.62 5.47
C LEU A 307 20.56 -12.86 5.57
N GLU A 308 20.64 -11.82 6.39
CA GLU A 308 21.86 -11.05 6.66
C GLU A 308 22.96 -11.91 7.30
N GLU A 309 22.63 -12.74 8.30
CA GLU A 309 23.57 -13.68 8.93
C GLU A 309 24.15 -14.69 7.92
N LEU A 310 23.37 -15.01 6.87
CA LEU A 310 23.77 -15.92 5.80
C LEU A 310 24.38 -15.21 4.58
N GLY A 311 24.51 -13.88 4.63
CA GLY A 311 25.06 -13.07 3.53
C GLY A 311 24.18 -13.03 2.27
N ILE A 312 22.86 -13.18 2.43
CA ILE A 312 21.87 -13.18 1.35
C ILE A 312 21.16 -11.82 1.34
N GLU A 313 21.33 -11.04 0.27
CA GLU A 313 20.67 -9.74 0.13
C GLU A 313 19.38 -9.89 -0.70
N ARG A 314 18.22 -9.88 -0.03
CA ARG A 314 16.93 -10.02 -0.71
C ARG A 314 15.78 -9.38 0.09
N SER A 315 14.93 -8.62 -0.60
CA SER A 315 13.62 -8.21 -0.06
C SER A 315 12.62 -9.37 -0.18
N VAL A 316 11.89 -9.62 0.90
CA VAL A 316 11.03 -10.79 1.07
C VAL A 316 9.74 -10.44 1.80
N ARG A 317 8.68 -11.21 1.53
CA ARG A 317 7.44 -11.18 2.29
C ARG A 317 7.56 -12.10 3.52
N GLY A 318 8.06 -11.55 4.62
CA GLY A 318 8.30 -12.29 5.87
C GLY A 318 7.15 -13.19 6.34
N PRO A 319 5.88 -12.75 6.32
CA PRO A 319 4.75 -13.59 6.76
C PRO A 319 4.61 -14.91 5.98
N SER A 320 5.04 -14.97 4.72
CA SER A 320 4.99 -16.20 3.91
C SER A 320 5.97 -17.28 4.38
N TRP A 321 6.92 -16.93 5.25
CA TRP A 321 7.95 -17.83 5.75
C TRP A 321 7.55 -18.55 7.04
N TRP A 322 6.40 -18.23 7.63
CA TRP A 322 5.95 -18.81 8.89
C TRP A 322 4.69 -19.64 8.68
N ILE A 323 4.78 -20.91 9.08
CA ILE A 323 3.74 -21.93 8.90
C ILE A 323 3.01 -22.18 10.22
N LEU A 324 1.69 -22.17 10.16
CA LEU A 324 0.78 -22.51 11.24
C LEU A 324 0.62 -24.03 11.40
N PRO A 325 0.09 -24.52 12.54
CA PRO A 325 -0.12 -25.96 12.76
C PRO A 325 -1.06 -26.63 11.76
N ASP A 326 -1.93 -25.86 11.10
CA ASP A 326 -2.84 -26.34 10.05
C ASP A 326 -2.15 -26.42 8.66
N GLY A 327 -0.86 -26.10 8.58
CA GLY A 327 -0.04 -26.16 7.37
C GLY A 327 -0.09 -24.92 6.50
N LYS A 328 -0.87 -23.89 6.87
CA LYS A 328 -0.96 -22.63 6.09
C LYS A 328 0.15 -21.66 6.47
N THR A 329 0.57 -20.82 5.53
CA THR A 329 1.40 -19.65 5.85
C THR A 329 0.56 -18.58 6.59
N LEU A 330 1.21 -17.65 7.28
CA LEU A 330 0.51 -16.46 7.80
C LEU A 330 -0.16 -15.66 6.65
N THR A 331 0.45 -15.61 5.48
CA THR A 331 -0.13 -14.98 4.28
C THR A 331 -1.43 -15.67 3.84
N ASP A 332 -1.44 -17.01 3.79
CA ASP A 332 -2.65 -17.78 3.43
C ASP A 332 -3.75 -17.61 4.47
N ALA A 333 -3.39 -17.56 5.76
CA ALA A 333 -4.32 -17.33 6.85
C ALA A 333 -4.93 -15.92 6.83
N ALA A 334 -4.23 -14.91 6.29
CA ALA A 334 -4.76 -13.56 6.20
C ALA A 334 -5.88 -13.42 5.15
N GLY A 335 -5.98 -14.34 4.18
CA GLY A 335 -6.99 -14.32 3.13
C GLY A 335 -6.53 -13.77 1.78
N SER A 336 -5.24 -13.43 1.62
CA SER A 336 -4.66 -13.33 0.28
C SER A 336 -4.74 -14.73 -0.30
N GLY A 337 -5.65 -14.94 -1.26
CA GLY A 337 -5.87 -16.24 -1.88
C GLY A 337 -4.54 -16.91 -2.23
N PRO A 338 -4.46 -18.25 -2.15
CA PRO A 338 -3.19 -18.96 -2.16
C PRO A 338 -2.34 -18.45 -3.32
N VAL A 339 -1.14 -17.93 -3.03
CA VAL A 339 -0.06 -18.03 -4.00
C VAL A 339 0.18 -19.52 -4.05
N GLY A 340 -0.56 -20.19 -4.92
CA GLY A 340 -0.60 -21.63 -4.99
C GLY A 340 0.83 -22.10 -4.98
N THR A 341 1.22 -22.82 -3.94
CA THR A 341 2.36 -23.72 -4.02
C THR A 341 2.09 -24.55 -5.26
N PHE A 342 2.77 -24.21 -6.35
CA PHE A 342 2.59 -24.88 -7.61
C PHE A 342 2.98 -26.32 -7.37
N ASP A 343 2.00 -27.22 -7.41
CA ASP A 343 2.23 -28.64 -7.24
C ASP A 343 3.09 -29.12 -8.43
N ARG A 344 4.39 -29.22 -8.17
CA ARG A 344 5.38 -29.67 -9.16
C ARG A 344 5.24 -31.15 -9.45
N ASP A 345 4.58 -31.93 -8.60
CA ASP A 345 4.42 -33.36 -8.79
C ASP A 345 3.51 -33.64 -9.99
N SER A 346 2.46 -32.83 -10.16
CA SER A 346 1.59 -32.85 -11.35
C SER A 346 2.37 -32.52 -12.64
N LEU A 347 3.29 -31.55 -12.60
CA LEU A 347 4.15 -31.21 -13.76
C LEU A 347 5.15 -32.33 -14.08
N HIS A 348 5.79 -32.91 -13.06
CA HIS A 348 6.74 -34.00 -13.23
C HIS A 348 6.09 -35.29 -13.74
N ALA A 349 4.86 -35.59 -13.31
CA ALA A 349 4.07 -36.71 -13.82
C ALA A 349 3.74 -36.55 -15.32
N ILE A 350 3.37 -35.34 -15.76
CA ILE A 350 3.08 -35.06 -17.17
C ILE A 350 4.34 -35.19 -18.04
N LEU A 351 5.47 -34.64 -17.58
CA LEU A 351 6.74 -34.75 -18.30
C LEU A 351 7.24 -36.19 -18.40
N ALA A 352 7.05 -37.00 -17.34
CA ALA A 352 7.42 -38.42 -17.34
C ALA A 352 6.52 -39.28 -18.25
N ALA A 353 5.29 -38.84 -18.51
CA ALA A 353 4.34 -39.53 -19.38
C ALA A 353 4.49 -39.17 -20.88
N LEU A 354 5.36 -38.22 -21.24
CA LEU A 354 5.57 -37.82 -22.64
C LEU A 354 6.36 -38.91 -23.39
N PRO A 355 5.85 -39.42 -24.53
CA PRO A 355 6.57 -40.38 -25.34
C PRO A 355 7.87 -39.80 -25.89
N ALA A 356 8.93 -40.62 -25.96
CA ALA A 356 10.22 -40.21 -26.52
C ALA A 356 10.05 -39.67 -27.96
N GLY A 357 10.59 -38.47 -28.21
CA GLY A 357 10.51 -37.79 -29.51
C GLY A 357 9.31 -36.86 -29.70
N ARG A 358 8.52 -36.60 -28.65
CA ARG A 358 7.47 -35.55 -28.67
C ARG A 358 7.81 -34.39 -27.73
N TRP A 359 7.34 -33.21 -28.10
CA TRP A 359 7.47 -31.95 -27.37
C TRP A 359 6.10 -31.34 -27.10
N THR A 360 5.97 -30.60 -26.00
CA THR A 360 4.78 -29.85 -25.59
C THR A 360 5.15 -28.37 -25.44
N SER A 361 4.18 -27.45 -25.58
CA SER A 361 4.42 -26.03 -25.40
C SER A 361 4.18 -25.61 -23.94
N TYR A 362 4.80 -24.49 -23.53
CA TYR A 362 4.56 -23.91 -22.21
C TYR A 362 3.08 -23.57 -21.99
N GLY A 363 2.38 -23.13 -23.04
CA GLY A 363 0.95 -22.84 -22.99
C GLY A 363 0.08 -24.07 -22.77
N ASP A 364 0.41 -25.20 -23.39
CA ASP A 364 -0.33 -26.45 -23.22
C ASP A 364 -0.14 -27.02 -21.80
N LEU A 365 1.08 -26.95 -21.27
CA LEU A 365 1.36 -27.31 -19.88
C LEU A 365 0.59 -26.41 -18.92
N ALA A 366 0.69 -25.09 -19.07
CA ALA A 366 0.01 -24.12 -18.21
C ALA A 366 -1.52 -24.30 -18.19
N GLY A 367 -2.12 -24.64 -19.34
CA GLY A 367 -3.55 -24.93 -19.46
C GLY A 367 -4.01 -26.19 -18.71
N VAL A 368 -3.15 -27.22 -18.59
CA VAL A 368 -3.47 -28.46 -17.88
C VAL A 368 -3.34 -28.31 -16.37
N VAL A 369 -2.37 -27.53 -15.88
CA VAL A 369 -2.17 -27.26 -14.43
C VAL A 369 -2.94 -26.03 -13.92
N GLY A 370 -3.82 -25.43 -14.73
CA GLY A 370 -4.74 -24.38 -14.30
C GLY A 370 -4.09 -23.02 -14.00
N THR A 371 -2.87 -22.80 -14.48
CA THR A 371 -2.17 -21.50 -14.35
C THR A 371 -2.36 -20.67 -15.61
N GLY A 372 -2.67 -19.38 -15.49
CA GLY A 372 -2.65 -18.46 -16.62
C GLY A 372 -1.23 -18.40 -17.21
N GLY A 373 -1.09 -18.61 -18.52
CA GLY A 373 0.21 -18.61 -19.18
C GLY A 373 0.93 -17.27 -18.98
N MET A 374 1.98 -17.23 -18.16
CA MET A 374 2.92 -16.12 -18.12
C MET A 374 3.86 -16.21 -19.33
N ALA A 375 3.93 -15.16 -20.13
CA ALA A 375 5.00 -15.02 -21.11
C ALA A 375 6.30 -14.77 -20.34
N LEU A 376 7.25 -15.71 -20.43
CA LEU A 376 8.64 -15.45 -20.07
C LEU A 376 9.21 -14.50 -21.13
N GLY A 377 9.26 -13.21 -20.79
CA GLY A 377 10.05 -12.21 -21.51
C GLY A 377 11.49 -12.22 -21.02
#